data_AF-A0A5C5SS46-F1
#
_entry.id   AF-A0A5C5SS46-F1
#
_cell.length_a   1.000
_cell.length_b   1.000
_cell.length_c   1.000
_cell.angle_alpha   90.00
_cell.angle_beta   90.00
_cell.angle_gamma   90.00
#
_symmetry.space_group_name_H-M   'P 1'
#
loop_
_entity.id
_entity.type
_entity.pdbx_description
1 polymer ?
#
loop_
_entity_poly.entity_id
_entity_poly.type
_entity_poly.pdbx_seq_one_letter_code
_entity_poly.pdbx_strand_id
1 'polypeptide(L)'
;MFLVSGPDLVIAAAQTGIIGSFPAPNARTIETLDRWLADIHAALEGTDHLWALNFVTHRSYDRLGPELDLVSRHRPPIVITALGSPAPAVRVARPYGGLVFADVSTPVQGRKAIDAGADGLVLVCAGAGGHTGGISPFAFVAEVRRFWSGPLVLAGAVGEARAILAAQTLGADLVYMGTRFIAAAESMASETYRAMLVRANAADIVQTRAVTGVPGNFLRESLSAAGLDAASAAPGIDFAGLITDGTKAWKHVWSAGQGVGSVTGAAPIATIVSDIEAEYTRLRRPNDARNVP
;
A
#
# COMPACT_ATOMS: atom_id res chain seq x y z
N MET A 1 3.96 -2.06 -0.20
CA MET A 1 3.95 -3.47 -0.64
C MET A 1 5.11 -4.20 0.03
N PHE A 2 4.85 -5.22 0.86
CA PHE A 2 5.92 -5.81 1.68
C PHE A 2 6.94 -6.58 0.81
N LEU A 3 8.23 -6.37 1.07
CA LEU A 3 9.41 -6.93 0.41
C LEU A 3 9.57 -6.69 -1.11
N VAL A 4 8.67 -5.93 -1.75
CA VAL A 4 8.70 -5.71 -3.21
C VAL A 4 8.75 -4.24 -3.64
N SER A 5 8.48 -3.29 -2.75
CA SER A 5 8.71 -1.86 -3.02
C SER A 5 10.03 -1.40 -2.38
N GLY A 6 10.92 -0.80 -3.17
CA GLY A 6 12.20 -0.23 -2.74
C GLY A 6 12.47 1.12 -3.42
N PRO A 7 13.69 1.68 -3.30
CA PRO A 7 14.05 3.01 -3.81
C PRO A 7 13.75 3.20 -5.29
N ASP A 8 14.16 2.25 -6.14
CA ASP A 8 13.98 2.35 -7.60
C ASP A 8 12.51 2.54 -7.97
N LEU A 9 11.60 1.75 -7.37
CA LEU A 9 10.17 1.88 -7.60
C LEU A 9 9.61 3.21 -7.10
N VAL A 10 10.09 3.68 -5.94
CA VAL A 10 9.62 4.94 -5.33
C VAL A 10 10.04 6.14 -6.19
N ILE A 11 11.31 6.17 -6.60
CA ILE A 11 11.88 7.23 -7.44
C ILE A 11 11.21 7.24 -8.80
N ALA A 12 11.07 6.08 -9.45
CA ALA A 12 10.42 5.99 -10.76
C ALA A 12 8.93 6.38 -10.68
N ALA A 13 8.21 5.95 -9.64
CA ALA A 13 6.83 6.38 -9.39
C ALA A 13 6.74 7.91 -9.25
N ALA A 14 7.58 8.50 -8.40
CA ALA A 14 7.64 9.94 -8.16
C ALA A 14 7.86 10.73 -9.46
N GLN A 15 8.83 10.30 -10.29
CA GLN A 15 9.15 10.93 -11.57
C GLN A 15 8.03 10.83 -12.62
N THR A 16 7.11 9.86 -12.46
CA THR A 16 5.91 9.74 -13.32
C THR A 16 4.73 10.58 -12.82
N GLY A 17 4.90 11.33 -11.72
CA GLY A 17 3.87 12.21 -11.17
C GLY A 17 2.92 11.55 -10.17
N ILE A 18 3.18 10.30 -9.76
CA ILE A 18 2.44 9.62 -8.68
C ILE A 18 3.28 9.53 -7.40
N ILE A 19 2.65 9.30 -6.26
CA ILE A 19 3.35 9.21 -4.97
C ILE A 19 3.91 7.78 -4.79
N GLY A 20 5.23 7.64 -4.94
CA GLY A 20 5.94 6.40 -4.62
C GLY A 20 5.97 6.13 -3.12
N SER A 21 5.82 4.86 -2.71
CA SER A 21 5.90 4.51 -1.28
C SER A 21 6.44 3.12 -1.03
N PHE A 22 7.06 2.93 0.14
CA PHE A 22 7.50 1.62 0.59
C PHE A 22 7.36 1.45 2.12
N PRO A 23 7.09 0.22 2.61
CA PRO A 23 7.20 -0.10 4.03
C PRO A 23 8.67 -0.07 4.47
N ALA A 24 8.98 0.67 5.54
CA ALA A 24 10.27 0.69 6.21
C ALA A 24 10.79 -0.74 6.56
N PRO A 25 9.93 -1.70 6.95
CA PRO A 25 10.32 -3.10 7.09
C PRO A 25 10.95 -3.78 5.86
N ASN A 26 10.77 -3.24 4.65
CA ASN A 26 11.40 -3.79 3.45
C ASN A 26 12.92 -3.62 3.47
N ALA A 27 13.41 -2.54 4.08
CA ALA A 27 14.81 -2.38 4.40
C ALA A 27 15.14 -3.23 5.64
N ARG A 28 15.89 -4.31 5.45
CA ARG A 28 16.14 -5.31 6.51
C ARG A 28 16.90 -4.77 7.71
N THR A 29 17.65 -3.69 7.56
CA THR A 29 18.36 -3.05 8.67
C THR A 29 18.09 -1.57 8.69
N ILE A 30 18.31 -0.94 9.85
CA ILE A 30 18.18 0.52 10.00
C ILE A 30 19.18 1.24 9.11
N GLU A 31 20.39 0.70 8.93
CA GLU A 31 21.42 1.26 8.04
C GLU A 31 21.01 1.17 6.57
N THR A 32 20.36 0.06 6.18
CA THR A 32 19.79 -0.08 4.84
C THR A 32 18.69 0.94 4.60
N LEU A 33 17.82 1.13 5.60
CA LEU A 33 16.74 2.12 5.53
C LEU A 33 17.31 3.55 5.44
N ASP A 34 18.32 3.87 6.24
CA ASP A 34 19.02 5.16 6.23
C ASP A 34 19.57 5.48 4.83
N ARG A 35 20.28 4.53 4.21
CA ARG A 35 20.77 4.65 2.84
C ARG A 35 19.64 4.82 1.84
N TRP A 36 18.59 4.00 1.91
CA TRP A 36 17.45 4.10 0.99
C TRP A 36 16.76 5.46 1.06
N LEU A 37 16.59 6.03 2.26
CA LEU A 37 16.01 7.36 2.42
C LEU A 37 16.93 8.44 1.85
N ALA A 38 18.25 8.33 2.04
CA ALA A 38 19.23 9.23 1.44
C ALA A 38 19.20 9.16 -0.10
N ASP A 39 19.14 7.96 -0.68
CA ASP A 39 19.09 7.75 -2.13
C ASP A 39 17.84 8.37 -2.74
N ILE A 40 16.66 8.16 -2.11
CA ILE A 40 15.40 8.75 -2.56
C ILE A 40 15.43 10.27 -2.44
N HIS A 41 15.97 10.81 -1.34
CA HIS A 41 16.07 12.25 -1.14
C HIS A 41 16.95 12.89 -2.21
N ALA A 42 18.15 12.34 -2.44
CA ALA A 42 19.08 12.83 -3.45
C ALA A 42 18.51 12.76 -4.87
N ALA A 43 17.78 11.69 -5.20
CA ALA A 43 17.19 11.50 -6.52
C ALA A 43 16.01 12.45 -6.83
N LEU A 44 15.35 12.97 -5.79
CA LEU A 44 14.18 13.85 -5.90
C LEU A 44 14.45 15.27 -5.41
N GLU A 45 15.71 15.58 -5.05
CA GLU A 45 16.11 16.90 -4.56
C GLU A 45 15.84 17.98 -5.62
N GLY A 46 15.27 19.11 -5.19
CA GLY A 46 14.93 20.23 -6.08
C GLY A 46 13.71 19.98 -6.98
N THR A 47 12.96 18.90 -6.76
CA THR A 47 11.70 18.62 -7.46
C THR A 47 10.48 18.80 -6.55
N ASP A 48 9.30 18.99 -7.13
CA ASP A 48 8.02 19.00 -6.39
C ASP A 48 7.44 17.58 -6.21
N HIS A 49 8.20 16.54 -6.54
CA HIS A 49 7.71 15.16 -6.48
C HIS A 49 7.58 14.67 -5.02
N LEU A 50 6.39 14.15 -4.69
CA LEU A 50 6.11 13.58 -3.39
C LEU A 50 6.42 12.09 -3.34
N TRP A 51 6.86 11.63 -2.18
CA TRP A 51 7.05 10.21 -1.85
C TRP A 51 6.63 9.95 -0.40
N ALA A 52 6.37 8.70 -0.05
CA ALA A 52 5.92 8.34 1.28
C ALA A 52 6.70 7.18 1.89
N LEU A 53 6.98 7.28 3.19
CA LEU A 53 7.47 6.17 3.99
C LEU A 53 6.32 5.55 4.78
N ASN A 54 6.10 4.25 4.64
CA ASN A 54 5.13 3.51 5.43
C ASN A 54 5.81 2.78 6.60
N PHE A 55 5.26 2.79 7.81
CA PHE A 55 5.79 1.97 8.91
C PHE A 55 4.71 1.48 9.89
N VAL A 56 5.07 0.42 10.60
CA VAL A 56 4.23 -0.24 11.60
C VAL A 56 4.35 0.52 12.92
N THR A 57 3.22 0.93 13.50
CA THR A 57 3.18 1.65 14.78
C THR A 57 2.68 0.79 15.94
N HIS A 58 2.57 -0.53 15.72
CA HIS A 58 2.17 -1.47 16.77
C HIS A 58 3.21 -1.49 17.90
N ARG A 59 2.74 -1.55 19.15
CA ARG A 59 3.60 -1.55 20.35
C ARG A 59 4.60 -2.71 20.43
N SER A 60 4.35 -3.82 19.73
CA SER A 60 5.26 -4.97 19.68
C SER A 60 6.33 -4.85 18.59
N TYR A 61 6.28 -3.79 17.77
CA TYR A 61 7.26 -3.57 16.71
C TYR A 61 8.52 -2.91 17.30
N ASP A 62 9.60 -3.66 17.28
CA ASP A 62 10.88 -3.34 17.93
C ASP A 62 11.67 -2.21 17.27
N ARG A 63 11.44 -1.96 15.97
CA ARG A 63 12.15 -0.92 15.20
C ARG A 63 11.47 0.44 15.16
N LEU A 64 10.30 0.63 15.77
CA LEU A 64 9.55 1.89 15.67
C LEU A 64 10.39 3.11 16.09
N GLY A 65 11.13 3.02 17.22
CA GLY A 65 11.95 4.12 17.71
C GLY A 65 13.04 4.55 16.70
N PRO A 66 13.96 3.64 16.33
CA PRO A 66 15.00 3.93 15.34
C PRO A 66 14.46 4.40 13.98
N GLU A 67 13.30 3.91 13.53
CA GLU A 67 12.66 4.37 12.29
C GLU A 67 12.10 5.79 12.41
N LEU A 68 11.54 6.15 13.56
CA LEU A 68 11.10 7.52 13.83
C LEU A 68 12.29 8.50 13.87
N ASP A 69 13.45 8.08 14.37
CA ASP A 69 14.66 8.90 14.32
C ASP A 69 15.07 9.17 12.87
N LEU A 70 14.96 8.17 11.99
CA LEU A 70 15.18 8.33 10.55
C LEU A 70 14.17 9.28 9.89
N VAL A 71 12.89 9.21 10.26
CA VAL A 71 11.87 10.16 9.79
C VAL A 71 12.25 11.58 10.19
N SER A 72 12.70 11.81 11.43
CA SER A 72 13.14 13.13 11.88
C SER A 72 14.35 13.66 11.11
N ARG A 73 15.26 12.79 10.69
CA ARG A 73 16.47 13.14 9.95
C ARG A 73 16.20 13.41 8.47
N HIS A 74 15.55 12.47 7.79
CA HIS A 74 15.32 12.48 6.34
C HIS A 74 14.09 13.26 5.91
N ARG A 75 13.17 13.53 6.85
CA ARG A 75 11.99 14.37 6.66
C ARG A 75 11.17 13.98 5.41
N PRO A 76 10.72 12.71 5.30
CA PRO A 76 9.83 12.31 4.21
C PRO A 76 8.61 13.23 4.16
N PRO A 77 8.16 13.67 2.97
CA PRO A 77 7.06 14.63 2.88
C PRO A 77 5.73 14.00 3.33
N ILE A 78 5.59 12.68 3.15
CA ILE A 78 4.44 11.91 3.65
C ILE A 78 4.93 10.72 4.47
N VAL A 79 4.28 10.51 5.61
CA VAL A 79 4.44 9.34 6.46
C VAL A 79 3.12 8.59 6.51
N ILE A 80 3.13 7.29 6.23
CA ILE A 80 1.95 6.42 6.30
C ILE A 80 2.12 5.48 7.51
N THR A 81 1.13 5.43 8.39
CA THR A 81 1.16 4.57 9.57
C THR A 81 0.19 3.42 9.43
N ALA A 82 0.63 2.23 9.81
CA ALA A 82 -0.20 1.03 9.80
C ALA A 82 -0.17 0.31 11.15
N LEU A 83 -1.21 -0.49 11.42
CA LEU A 83 -1.30 -1.46 12.52
C LEU A 83 -1.10 -0.86 13.93
N GLY A 84 -1.36 0.43 14.11
CA GLY A 84 -1.22 1.12 15.38
C GLY A 84 -1.71 2.56 15.32
N SER A 85 -1.39 3.35 16.36
CA SER A 85 -1.76 4.76 16.43
C SER A 85 -0.80 5.64 15.61
N PRO A 86 -1.28 6.64 14.87
CA PRO A 86 -0.42 7.58 14.14
C PRO A 86 0.30 8.58 15.07
N ALA A 87 -0.09 8.69 16.34
CA ALA A 87 0.42 9.73 17.26
C ALA A 87 1.96 9.82 17.37
N PRO A 88 2.74 8.72 17.38
CA PRO A 88 4.19 8.81 17.35
C PRO A 88 4.73 9.46 16.07
N ALA A 89 4.14 9.13 14.93
CA ALA A 89 4.51 9.72 13.63
C ALA A 89 4.15 11.20 13.57
N VAL A 90 2.94 11.57 14.02
CA VAL A 90 2.48 12.97 14.08
C VAL A 90 3.44 13.84 14.88
N ARG A 91 3.90 13.36 16.04
CA ARG A 91 4.85 14.09 16.88
C ARG A 91 6.19 14.39 16.17
N VAL A 92 6.65 13.48 15.32
CA VAL A 92 7.94 13.59 14.62
C VAL A 92 7.82 14.33 13.28
N ALA A 93 6.72 14.11 12.55
CA ALA A 93 6.52 14.67 11.22
C ALA A 93 6.08 16.13 11.23
N ARG A 94 5.21 16.49 12.18
CA ARG A 94 4.60 17.83 12.24
C ARG A 94 5.62 18.97 12.37
N PRO A 95 6.70 18.89 13.18
CA PRO A 95 7.68 19.98 13.31
C PRO A 95 8.38 20.38 12.01
N TYR A 96 8.51 19.47 11.04
CA TYR A 96 9.10 19.79 9.73
C TYR A 96 8.05 19.97 8.62
N GLY A 97 6.76 19.89 8.94
CA GLY A 97 5.66 20.05 7.98
C GLY A 97 5.31 18.78 7.18
N GLY A 98 5.81 17.61 7.58
CA GLY A 98 5.45 16.35 6.96
C GLY A 98 3.99 15.96 7.25
N LEU A 99 3.33 15.38 6.27
CA LEU A 99 1.94 14.93 6.39
C LEU A 99 1.88 13.48 6.91
N VAL A 100 0.96 13.20 7.83
CA VAL A 100 0.74 11.86 8.37
C VAL A 100 -0.58 11.28 7.90
N PHE A 101 -0.50 10.20 7.14
CA PHE A 101 -1.64 9.41 6.69
C PHE A 101 -1.76 8.15 7.55
N ALA A 102 -2.96 7.78 7.94
CA ALA A 102 -3.21 6.59 8.75
C ALA A 102 -4.01 5.53 7.98
N ASP A 103 -3.46 4.32 7.89
CA ASP A 103 -4.18 3.15 7.40
C ASP A 103 -5.24 2.74 8.42
N VAL A 104 -6.50 2.74 7.97
CA VAL A 104 -7.66 2.38 8.79
C VAL A 104 -8.54 1.40 8.02
N SER A 105 -9.10 0.41 8.71
CA SER A 105 -10.00 -0.60 8.14
C SER A 105 -11.42 -0.52 8.70
N THR A 106 -11.67 0.43 9.62
CA THR A 106 -12.99 0.71 10.20
C THR A 106 -13.22 2.21 10.45
N PRO A 107 -14.47 2.69 10.46
CA PRO A 107 -14.81 4.07 10.82
C PRO A 107 -14.36 4.49 12.22
N VAL A 108 -14.36 3.54 13.17
CA VAL A 108 -13.89 3.78 14.54
C VAL A 108 -12.38 4.06 14.56
N GLN A 109 -11.59 3.30 13.80
CA GLN A 109 -10.17 3.60 13.64
C GLN A 109 -9.95 4.94 12.94
N GLY A 110 -10.77 5.26 11.92
CA GLY A 110 -10.75 6.57 11.25
C GLY A 110 -10.90 7.73 12.24
N ARG A 111 -11.92 7.70 13.10
CA ARG A 111 -12.12 8.71 14.16
C ARG A 111 -10.92 8.80 15.10
N LYS A 112 -10.41 7.66 15.58
CA LYS A 112 -9.24 7.63 16.47
C LYS A 112 -7.97 8.19 15.81
N ALA A 113 -7.78 7.95 14.51
CA ALA A 113 -6.64 8.48 13.77
C ALA A 113 -6.74 10.01 13.60
N ILE A 114 -7.95 10.52 13.33
CA ILE A 114 -8.23 11.97 13.29
C ILE A 114 -7.95 12.61 14.66
N ASP A 115 -8.46 12.02 15.74
CA ASP A 115 -8.23 12.51 17.11
C ASP A 115 -6.74 12.50 17.50
N ALA A 116 -5.98 11.55 16.94
CA ALA A 116 -4.53 11.46 17.11
C ALA A 116 -3.74 12.44 16.21
N GLY A 117 -4.41 13.22 15.36
CA GLY A 117 -3.83 14.28 14.56
C GLY A 117 -3.34 13.87 13.17
N ALA A 118 -3.85 12.77 12.61
CA ALA A 118 -3.58 12.41 11.22
C ALA A 118 -4.12 13.46 10.24
N ASP A 119 -3.33 13.77 9.22
CA ASP A 119 -3.67 14.72 8.15
C ASP A 119 -4.49 14.06 7.03
N GLY A 120 -4.42 12.73 6.91
CA GLY A 120 -5.18 11.97 5.93
C GLY A 120 -5.51 10.55 6.39
N LEU A 121 -6.53 9.96 5.77
CA LEU A 121 -6.94 8.58 6.03
C LEU A 121 -6.76 7.72 4.79
N VAL A 122 -6.14 6.56 4.95
CA VAL A 122 -6.07 5.51 3.93
C VAL A 122 -7.07 4.43 4.32
N LEU A 123 -8.17 4.35 3.56
CA LEU A 123 -9.23 3.36 3.80
C LEU A 123 -8.82 2.03 3.16
N VAL A 124 -8.28 1.13 3.99
CA VAL A 124 -7.94 -0.23 3.56
C VAL A 124 -9.23 -1.05 3.52
N CYS A 125 -9.80 -1.15 2.33
CA CYS A 125 -11.10 -1.77 2.06
C CYS A 125 -10.97 -3.26 1.72
N ALA A 126 -12.11 -3.94 1.64
CA ALA A 126 -12.20 -5.29 1.10
C ALA A 126 -11.54 -5.38 -0.28
N GLY A 127 -10.73 -6.41 -0.47
CA GLY A 127 -10.00 -6.67 -1.72
C GLY A 127 -8.61 -6.03 -1.80
N ALA A 128 -8.15 -5.30 -0.77
CA ALA A 128 -6.74 -4.92 -0.66
C ALA A 128 -5.85 -6.16 -0.48
N GLY A 129 -4.66 -6.16 -1.08
CA GLY A 129 -3.67 -7.23 -0.93
C GLY A 129 -2.88 -7.10 0.37
N GLY A 130 -2.48 -8.22 0.97
CA GLY A 130 -1.85 -8.21 2.30
C GLY A 130 -2.91 -7.94 3.36
N HIS A 131 -2.54 -7.33 4.49
CA HIS A 131 -3.50 -6.97 5.53
C HIS A 131 -4.66 -6.16 4.96
N THR A 132 -5.88 -6.64 5.14
CA THR A 132 -7.06 -6.17 4.40
C THR A 132 -8.23 -5.87 5.34
N GLY A 133 -9.02 -4.85 5.00
CA GLY A 133 -10.27 -4.57 5.70
C GLY A 133 -11.42 -5.40 5.16
N GLY A 134 -12.50 -5.49 5.92
CA GLY A 134 -13.70 -6.25 5.52
C GLY A 134 -14.81 -5.41 4.89
N ILE A 135 -14.67 -4.08 4.88
CA ILE A 135 -15.75 -3.17 4.48
C ILE A 135 -15.63 -2.88 2.97
N SER A 136 -16.75 -2.95 2.27
CA SER A 136 -16.86 -2.54 0.86
C SER A 136 -16.41 -1.08 0.68
N PRO A 137 -15.64 -0.75 -0.38
CA PRO A 137 -15.24 0.64 -0.65
C PRO A 137 -16.42 1.62 -0.74
N PHE A 138 -17.55 1.18 -1.31
CA PHE A 138 -18.76 1.98 -1.43
C PHE A 138 -19.32 2.40 -0.07
N ALA A 139 -19.38 1.46 0.88
CA ALA A 139 -19.90 1.73 2.22
C ALA A 139 -18.88 2.51 3.05
N PHE A 140 -17.60 2.14 2.97
CA PHE A 140 -16.58 2.72 3.85
C PHE A 140 -16.31 4.19 3.53
N VAL A 141 -16.15 4.53 2.24
CA VAL A 141 -15.95 5.93 1.81
C VAL A 141 -17.15 6.78 2.19
N ALA A 142 -18.37 6.31 1.89
CA ALA A 142 -19.59 7.03 2.20
C ALA A 142 -19.76 7.29 3.70
N GLU A 143 -19.44 6.31 4.55
CA GLU A 143 -19.52 6.50 6.00
C GLU A 143 -18.46 7.48 6.52
N VAL A 144 -17.21 7.36 6.07
CA VAL A 144 -16.12 8.24 6.51
C VAL A 144 -16.38 9.69 6.11
N ARG A 145 -16.90 9.94 4.90
CA ARG A 145 -17.27 11.28 4.44
C ARG A 145 -18.36 11.96 5.27
N ARG A 146 -19.10 11.24 6.12
CA ARG A 146 -20.06 11.86 7.05
C ARG A 146 -19.39 12.59 8.21
N PHE A 147 -18.13 12.31 8.50
CA PHE A 147 -17.41 12.90 9.64
C PHE A 147 -15.99 13.37 9.31
N TRP A 148 -15.53 13.21 8.07
CA TRP A 148 -14.19 13.63 7.63
C TRP A 148 -14.24 14.29 6.25
N SER A 149 -13.74 15.52 6.19
CA SER A 149 -13.64 16.31 4.95
C SER A 149 -12.21 16.49 4.46
N GLY A 150 -11.21 15.98 5.19
CA GLY A 150 -9.81 16.06 4.77
C GLY A 150 -9.42 14.98 3.74
N PRO A 151 -8.12 14.88 3.43
CA PRO A 151 -7.59 13.89 2.49
C PRO A 151 -8.03 12.46 2.78
N LEU A 152 -8.55 11.80 1.74
CA LEU A 152 -9.04 10.42 1.81
C LEU A 152 -8.50 9.59 0.66
N VAL A 153 -7.75 8.54 0.98
CA VAL A 153 -7.19 7.59 0.02
C VAL A 153 -7.98 6.30 0.05
N LEU A 154 -8.46 5.82 -1.10
CA LEU A 154 -9.12 4.52 -1.21
C LEU A 154 -8.08 3.45 -1.57
N ALA A 155 -7.91 2.45 -0.69
CA ALA A 155 -7.03 1.32 -0.93
C ALA A 155 -7.84 0.01 -0.99
N GLY A 156 -7.75 -0.72 -2.11
CA GLY A 156 -8.38 -2.03 -2.27
C GLY A 156 -9.01 -2.24 -3.64
N ALA A 157 -8.61 -3.32 -4.32
CA ALA A 157 -9.08 -3.70 -5.66
C ALA A 157 -9.00 -2.59 -6.75
N VAL A 158 -8.11 -1.60 -6.58
CA VAL A 158 -7.84 -0.58 -7.60
C VAL A 158 -6.60 -0.98 -8.41
N GLY A 159 -6.75 -1.07 -9.73
CA GLY A 159 -5.63 -1.35 -10.65
C GLY A 159 -5.76 -0.74 -12.06
N GLU A 160 -6.86 -0.05 -12.35
CA GLU A 160 -7.19 0.48 -13.68
C GLU A 160 -7.91 1.83 -13.59
N ALA A 161 -7.94 2.59 -14.68
CA ALA A 161 -8.50 3.94 -14.74
C ALA A 161 -9.98 4.01 -14.34
N ARG A 162 -10.79 3.00 -14.68
CA ARG A 162 -12.21 2.93 -14.32
C ARG A 162 -12.42 2.88 -12.81
N ALA A 163 -11.56 2.14 -12.11
CA ALA A 163 -11.60 2.06 -10.66
C ALA A 163 -11.21 3.39 -10.01
N ILE A 164 -10.27 4.14 -10.60
CA ILE A 164 -9.91 5.50 -10.15
C ILE A 164 -11.11 6.44 -10.28
N LEU A 165 -11.77 6.45 -11.44
CA LEU A 165 -12.93 7.31 -11.68
C LEU A 165 -14.10 6.95 -10.74
N ALA A 166 -14.33 5.66 -10.50
CA ALA A 166 -15.31 5.19 -9.53
C ALA A 166 -14.94 5.67 -8.11
N ALA A 167 -13.70 5.49 -7.66
CA ALA A 167 -13.22 5.96 -6.36
C ALA A 167 -13.41 7.48 -6.17
N GLN A 168 -13.08 8.25 -7.20
CA GLN A 168 -13.29 9.71 -7.21
C GLN A 168 -14.77 10.06 -7.09
N THR A 169 -15.64 9.33 -7.81
CA THR A 169 -17.11 9.52 -7.73
C THR A 169 -17.66 9.21 -6.34
N LEU A 170 -17.09 8.21 -5.65
CA LEU A 170 -17.44 7.91 -4.25
C LEU A 170 -16.97 8.99 -3.28
N GLY A 171 -16.08 9.89 -3.72
CA GLY A 171 -15.53 10.96 -2.92
C GLY A 171 -14.17 10.65 -2.32
N ALA A 172 -13.39 9.70 -2.85
CA ALA A 172 -11.96 9.61 -2.52
C ALA A 172 -11.15 10.68 -3.27
N ASP A 173 -10.11 11.22 -2.63
CA ASP A 173 -9.21 12.21 -3.24
C ASP A 173 -8.05 11.52 -3.99
N LEU A 174 -7.64 10.36 -3.49
CA LEU A 174 -6.56 9.54 -4.04
C LEU A 174 -6.97 8.07 -4.03
N VAL A 175 -6.27 7.26 -4.82
CA VAL A 175 -6.31 5.81 -4.74
C VAL A 175 -4.94 5.25 -4.38
N TYR A 176 -4.95 4.06 -3.77
CA TYR A 176 -3.72 3.31 -3.49
C TYR A 176 -3.74 2.00 -4.27
N MET A 177 -2.76 1.82 -5.16
CA MET A 177 -2.59 0.59 -5.92
C MET A 177 -1.37 -0.17 -5.39
N GLY A 178 -1.58 -1.41 -4.95
CA GLY A 178 -0.49 -2.32 -4.59
C GLY A 178 -0.26 -3.31 -5.73
N THR A 179 -1.17 -4.26 -5.87
CA THR A 179 -1.04 -5.41 -6.77
C THR A 179 -0.63 -5.07 -8.21
N ARG A 180 -1.18 -3.98 -8.78
CA ARG A 180 -0.80 -3.51 -10.13
C ARG A 180 0.69 -3.16 -10.26
N PHE A 181 1.27 -2.52 -9.24
CA PHE A 181 2.67 -2.08 -9.25
C PHE A 181 3.66 -3.15 -8.78
N ILE A 182 3.21 -4.30 -8.26
CA ILE A 182 4.13 -5.42 -7.96
C ILE A 182 4.80 -5.93 -9.25
N ALA A 183 4.08 -5.87 -10.38
CA ALA A 183 4.59 -6.25 -11.69
C ALA A 183 5.45 -5.17 -12.38
N ALA A 184 5.62 -3.99 -11.77
CA ALA A 184 6.50 -2.97 -12.32
C ALA A 184 7.95 -3.48 -12.44
N ALA A 185 8.68 -3.06 -13.47
CA ALA A 185 10.06 -3.50 -13.69
C ALA A 185 10.98 -3.12 -12.51
N GLU A 186 10.72 -1.97 -11.89
CA GLU A 186 11.43 -1.36 -10.77
C GLU A 186 11.05 -2.00 -9.41
N SER A 187 10.01 -2.84 -9.38
CA SER A 187 9.65 -3.61 -8.19
C SER A 187 10.70 -4.68 -7.90
N MET A 188 10.99 -4.94 -6.62
CA MET A 188 11.91 -6.00 -6.18
C MET A 188 11.26 -7.40 -6.23
N ALA A 189 10.05 -7.54 -6.78
CA ALA A 189 9.36 -8.81 -6.93
C ALA A 189 10.14 -9.78 -7.84
N SER A 190 10.19 -11.06 -7.45
CA SER A 190 10.78 -12.10 -8.30
C SER A 190 9.95 -12.33 -9.57
N GLU A 191 10.59 -12.84 -10.61
CA GLU A 191 9.90 -13.23 -11.85
C GLU A 191 8.78 -14.24 -11.59
N THR A 192 8.99 -15.20 -10.68
CA THR A 192 7.98 -16.18 -10.29
C THR A 192 6.75 -15.51 -9.68
N TYR A 193 6.94 -14.49 -8.83
CA TYR A 193 5.83 -13.74 -8.24
C TYR A 193 5.10 -12.93 -9.31
N ARG A 194 5.83 -12.22 -10.18
CA ARG A 194 5.21 -11.48 -11.30
C ARG A 194 4.41 -12.39 -12.22
N ALA A 195 4.97 -13.55 -12.59
CA ALA A 195 4.27 -14.54 -13.41
C ALA A 195 3.02 -15.10 -12.70
N MET A 196 3.05 -15.24 -11.37
CA MET A 196 1.89 -15.67 -10.57
C MET A 196 0.77 -14.64 -10.58
N LEU A 197 1.11 -13.35 -10.50
CA LEU A 197 0.13 -12.28 -10.62
C LEU A 197 -0.54 -12.26 -11.99
N VAL A 198 0.23 -12.44 -13.06
CA VAL A 198 -0.30 -12.42 -14.44
C VAL A 198 -1.31 -13.53 -14.71
N ARG A 199 -1.12 -14.71 -14.15
CA ARG A 199 -2.04 -15.85 -14.33
C ARG A 199 -3.21 -15.86 -13.35
N ALA A 200 -3.12 -15.12 -12.24
CA ALA A 200 -4.11 -15.15 -11.18
C ALA A 200 -5.35 -14.33 -11.55
N ASN A 201 -6.51 -14.79 -11.08
CA ASN A 201 -7.75 -14.03 -11.10
C ASN A 201 -8.30 -13.84 -9.68
N ALA A 202 -9.45 -13.18 -9.53
CA ALA A 202 -10.03 -12.89 -8.23
C ALA A 202 -10.31 -14.14 -7.37
N ALA A 203 -10.61 -15.30 -7.97
CA ALA A 203 -10.84 -16.55 -7.24
C ALA A 203 -9.54 -17.17 -6.68
N ASP A 204 -8.38 -16.75 -7.18
CA ASP A 204 -7.06 -17.16 -6.68
C ASP A 204 -6.60 -16.32 -5.49
N ILE A 205 -7.39 -15.31 -5.09
CA ILE A 205 -7.11 -14.48 -3.92
C ILE A 205 -7.83 -15.06 -2.71
N VAL A 206 -7.04 -15.43 -1.71
CA VAL A 206 -7.51 -16.09 -0.51
C VAL A 206 -7.29 -15.20 0.70
N GLN A 207 -8.38 -14.84 1.37
CA GLN A 207 -8.32 -14.15 2.65
C GLN A 207 -8.06 -15.16 3.77
N THR A 208 -7.00 -14.98 4.53
CA THR A 208 -6.71 -15.82 5.69
C THR A 208 -5.98 -15.03 6.79
N ARG A 209 -6.06 -15.54 8.02
CA ARG A 209 -5.25 -15.09 9.16
C ARG A 209 -4.02 -15.97 9.37
N ALA A 210 -3.91 -17.11 8.68
CA ALA A 210 -2.88 -18.12 8.91
C ALA A 210 -1.44 -17.60 8.78
N VAL A 211 -1.23 -16.50 8.04
CA VAL A 211 0.11 -15.95 7.80
C VAL A 211 0.60 -15.08 8.96
N THR A 212 -0.25 -14.23 9.54
CA THR A 212 0.19 -13.20 10.52
C THR A 212 -0.77 -12.98 11.70
N GLY A 213 -1.89 -13.71 11.76
CA GLY A 213 -2.95 -13.52 12.75
C GLY A 213 -3.98 -12.44 12.38
N VAL A 214 -3.59 -11.50 11.51
CA VAL A 214 -4.45 -10.44 10.97
C VAL A 214 -5.00 -10.87 9.61
N PRO A 215 -6.27 -10.58 9.27
CA PRO A 215 -6.82 -10.93 7.96
C PRO A 215 -5.99 -10.31 6.85
N GLY A 216 -5.57 -11.13 5.90
CA GLY A 216 -4.92 -10.64 4.69
C GLY A 216 -5.20 -11.48 3.47
N ASN A 217 -5.09 -10.86 2.31
CA ASN A 217 -5.30 -11.49 1.00
C ASN A 217 -3.97 -11.92 0.38
N PHE A 218 -3.90 -13.21 0.03
CA PHE A 218 -2.73 -13.87 -0.53
C PHE A 218 -3.08 -14.68 -1.77
N LEU A 219 -2.07 -14.94 -2.60
CA LEU A 219 -2.19 -15.82 -3.77
C LEU A 219 -2.31 -17.27 -3.30
N ARG A 220 -3.39 -17.94 -3.69
CA ARG A 220 -3.68 -19.34 -3.38
C ARG A 220 -2.52 -20.27 -3.69
N GLU A 221 -1.89 -20.09 -4.84
CA GLU A 221 -0.77 -20.91 -5.28
C GLU A 221 0.42 -20.78 -4.33
N SER A 222 0.75 -19.55 -3.89
CA SER A 222 1.83 -19.30 -2.93
C SER A 222 1.57 -19.88 -1.54
N LEU A 223 0.31 -19.81 -1.07
CA LEU A 223 -0.12 -20.45 0.18
C LEU A 223 0.02 -21.96 0.10
N SER A 224 -0.45 -22.56 -1.00
CA SER A 224 -0.40 -24.00 -1.23
C SER A 224 1.04 -24.51 -1.32
N ALA A 225 1.92 -23.78 -2.02
CA ALA A 225 3.34 -24.11 -2.10
C ALA A 225 4.06 -24.03 -0.75
N ALA A 226 3.59 -23.15 0.15
CA ALA A 226 4.09 -23.05 1.52
C ALA A 226 3.46 -24.06 2.49
N GLY A 227 2.53 -24.91 2.03
CA GLY A 227 1.79 -25.85 2.87
C GLY A 227 0.83 -25.20 3.87
N LEU A 228 0.40 -23.95 3.60
CA LEU A 228 -0.53 -23.22 4.44
C LEU A 228 -1.96 -23.36 3.90
N ASP A 229 -2.83 -23.97 4.69
CA ASP A 229 -4.27 -23.96 4.44
C ASP A 229 -4.88 -22.65 4.98
N ALA A 230 -5.77 -22.05 4.20
CA ALA A 230 -6.53 -20.87 4.59
C ALA A 230 -7.34 -21.06 5.88
N ALA A 231 -7.78 -22.30 6.14
CA ALA A 231 -8.52 -22.70 7.33
C ALA A 231 -7.64 -22.98 8.56
N SER A 232 -6.31 -22.93 8.41
CA SER A 232 -5.37 -23.17 9.53
C SER A 232 -5.62 -22.19 10.68
N ALA A 233 -5.38 -22.65 11.91
CA ALA A 233 -5.45 -21.80 13.09
C ALA A 233 -4.55 -20.57 12.93
N ALA A 234 -5.09 -19.40 13.26
CA ALA A 234 -4.35 -18.16 13.19
C ALA A 234 -3.27 -18.12 14.29
N PRO A 235 -2.02 -17.73 13.98
CA PRO A 235 -1.06 -17.40 15.02
C PRO A 235 -1.54 -16.16 15.80
N GLY A 236 -1.03 -15.98 17.02
CA GLY A 236 -1.23 -14.73 17.77
C GLY A 236 -0.70 -13.52 16.97
N ILE A 237 -1.31 -12.35 17.18
CA ILE A 237 -0.82 -11.10 16.54
C ILE A 237 0.45 -10.68 17.26
N ASP A 238 1.58 -10.90 16.60
CA ASP A 238 2.90 -10.47 17.05
C ASP A 238 3.73 -10.01 15.85
N PHE A 239 4.10 -8.72 15.88
CA PHE A 239 4.97 -8.10 14.87
C PHE A 239 6.44 -8.02 15.31
N ALA A 240 6.79 -8.62 16.45
CA ALA A 240 8.18 -8.78 16.84
C ALA A 240 8.92 -9.63 15.79
N GLY A 241 10.12 -9.19 15.41
CA GLY A 241 10.93 -9.93 14.44
C GLY A 241 10.32 -10.02 13.03
N LEU A 242 9.42 -9.11 12.64
CA LEU A 242 8.96 -8.94 11.24
C LEU A 242 10.11 -8.86 10.22
N ILE A 243 11.29 -8.49 10.71
CA ILE A 243 12.54 -8.29 9.97
C ILE A 243 13.51 -9.47 10.09
N THR A 244 13.29 -10.41 11.01
CA THR A 244 14.26 -11.47 11.30
C THR A 244 14.45 -12.42 10.12
N ASP A 245 15.71 -12.80 9.86
CA ASP A 245 16.11 -13.83 8.88
C ASP A 245 15.65 -15.22 9.36
N GLY A 246 14.34 -15.45 9.38
CA GLY A 246 13.74 -16.74 9.67
C GLY A 246 13.53 -17.53 8.39
N THR A 247 13.97 -18.78 8.38
CA THR A 247 13.63 -19.90 7.47
C THR A 247 12.13 -20.26 7.44
N LYS A 248 11.26 -19.32 7.79
CA LYS A 248 9.82 -19.56 7.89
C LYS A 248 9.23 -19.63 6.48
N ALA A 249 8.39 -20.64 6.25
CA ALA A 249 7.73 -20.94 4.98
C ALA A 249 6.97 -19.73 4.36
N TRP A 250 6.65 -18.73 5.17
CA TRP A 250 5.96 -17.50 4.77
C TRP A 250 6.75 -16.56 3.83
N LYS A 251 8.07 -16.74 3.63
CA LYS A 251 8.87 -15.86 2.75
C LYS A 251 8.43 -15.93 1.28
N HIS A 252 7.85 -17.07 0.91
CA HIS A 252 7.31 -17.33 -0.41
C HIS A 252 5.78 -17.27 -0.44
N VAL A 253 5.15 -16.78 0.63
CA VAL A 253 3.71 -16.51 0.67
C VAL A 253 3.49 -15.07 0.22
N TRP A 254 2.87 -14.93 -0.94
CA TRP A 254 2.82 -13.68 -1.66
C TRP A 254 1.43 -13.07 -1.60
N SER A 255 1.37 -11.78 -1.26
CA SER A 255 0.11 -11.04 -1.17
C SER A 255 -0.40 -10.58 -2.54
N ALA A 256 -1.70 -10.61 -2.77
CA ALA A 256 -2.32 -9.90 -3.88
C ALA A 256 -3.75 -9.51 -3.51
N GLY A 257 -4.23 -8.41 -4.08
CA GLY A 257 -5.59 -7.93 -3.90
C GLY A 257 -6.52 -8.52 -4.94
N GLN A 258 -7.82 -8.40 -4.72
CA GLN A 258 -8.87 -8.92 -5.61
C GLN A 258 -8.86 -8.25 -7.00
N GLY A 259 -8.22 -7.08 -7.13
CA GLY A 259 -7.96 -6.42 -8.42
C GLY A 259 -6.80 -7.03 -9.24
N VAL A 260 -6.33 -8.23 -8.91
CA VAL A 260 -5.20 -8.90 -9.58
C VAL A 260 -5.37 -9.06 -11.08
N GLY A 261 -6.61 -9.19 -11.58
CA GLY A 261 -6.90 -9.33 -13.02
C GLY A 261 -6.47 -8.14 -13.87
N SER A 262 -6.18 -6.99 -13.24
CA SER A 262 -5.57 -5.84 -13.91
C SER A 262 -4.08 -6.05 -14.24
N VAL A 263 -3.42 -7.08 -13.70
CA VAL A 263 -2.00 -7.37 -13.94
C VAL A 263 -1.86 -8.27 -15.18
N THR A 264 -1.50 -7.67 -16.31
CA THR A 264 -1.41 -8.38 -17.61
C THR A 264 0.02 -8.70 -18.04
N GLY A 265 1.03 -8.15 -17.35
CA GLY A 265 2.43 -8.36 -17.66
C GLY A 265 3.34 -7.47 -16.82
N ALA A 266 4.65 -7.71 -16.92
CA ALA A 266 5.65 -6.80 -16.38
C ALA A 266 5.90 -5.65 -17.35
N ALA A 267 5.99 -4.43 -16.83
CA ALA A 267 6.27 -3.23 -17.60
C ALA A 267 6.94 -2.18 -16.70
N PRO A 268 7.70 -1.21 -17.25
CA PRO A 268 8.15 -0.06 -16.47
C PRO A 268 6.97 0.67 -15.84
N ILE A 269 7.13 1.20 -14.62
CA ILE A 269 6.05 1.93 -13.95
C ILE A 269 5.56 3.12 -14.78
N ALA A 270 6.46 3.77 -15.52
CA ALA A 270 6.12 4.86 -16.43
C ALA A 270 5.11 4.43 -17.51
N THR A 271 5.27 3.24 -18.08
CA THR A 271 4.31 2.68 -19.04
C THR A 271 2.97 2.39 -18.36
N ILE A 272 3.00 1.76 -17.19
CA ILE A 272 1.78 1.44 -16.43
C ILE A 272 0.98 2.70 -16.11
N VAL A 273 1.64 3.75 -15.63
CA VAL A 273 1.02 5.04 -15.28
C VAL A 273 0.49 5.74 -16.54
N SER A 274 1.28 5.81 -17.61
CA SER A 274 0.87 6.41 -18.88
C SER A 274 -0.37 5.73 -19.48
N ASP A 275 -0.45 4.40 -19.44
CA ASP A 275 -1.60 3.65 -19.94
C ASP A 275 -2.86 3.96 -19.13
N ILE A 276 -2.73 4.01 -17.80
CA ILE A 276 -3.83 4.36 -16.89
C ILE A 276 -4.29 5.80 -17.13
N GLU A 277 -3.36 6.74 -17.28
CA GLU A 277 -3.68 8.16 -17.52
C GLU A 277 -4.39 8.36 -18.87
N ALA A 278 -3.91 7.68 -19.92
CA ALA A 278 -4.53 7.72 -21.24
C ALA A 278 -5.97 7.17 -21.20
N GLU A 279 -6.19 6.05 -20.53
CA GLU A 279 -7.53 5.50 -20.35
C GLU A 279 -8.42 6.43 -19.50
N TYR A 280 -7.90 6.95 -18.39
CA TYR A 280 -8.62 7.87 -17.51
C TYR A 280 -9.06 9.14 -18.25
N THR A 281 -8.15 9.74 -19.03
CA THR A 281 -8.43 10.92 -19.85
C THR A 281 -9.51 10.62 -20.88
N ARG A 282 -9.46 9.45 -21.54
CA ARG A 282 -10.49 9.02 -22.48
C ARG A 282 -11.85 8.87 -21.80
N LEU A 283 -11.91 8.27 -20.61
CA LEU A 283 -13.15 8.05 -19.86
C LEU A 283 -13.78 9.35 -19.32
N ARG A 284 -12.98 10.40 -19.09
CA ARG A 284 -13.47 11.70 -18.61
C ARG A 284 -14.01 12.62 -19.70
N ARG A 285 -13.72 12.34 -20.97
CA ARG A 285 -14.35 13.08 -22.06
C ARG A 285 -15.85 12.79 -22.03
N PRO A 286 -16.73 13.80 -22.12
CA PRO A 286 -18.16 13.57 -22.23
C PRO A 286 -18.39 12.59 -23.38
N ASN A 287 -19.13 11.52 -23.12
CA ASN A 287 -19.44 10.47 -24.09
C ASN A 287 -20.03 11.07 -25.38
N ASP A 288 -19.22 11.21 -26.43
CA ASP A 288 -19.73 11.01 -27.79
C ASP A 288 -19.75 9.49 -28.02
N ALA A 289 -20.97 8.96 -28.06
CA ALA A 289 -21.31 7.57 -28.34
C ALA A 289 -20.90 6.53 -27.27
N ARG A 290 -21.91 6.13 -26.48
CA ARG A 290 -22.08 4.73 -26.08
C ARG A 290 -22.23 3.86 -27.34
N ASN A 291 -21.11 3.52 -27.99
CA ASN A 291 -21.05 2.37 -28.88
C ASN A 291 -20.63 1.18 -28.04
N VAL A 292 -21.64 0.49 -27.52
CA VAL A 292 -21.53 -0.89 -27.07
C VAL A 292 -22.00 -1.74 -28.27
N PRO A 293 -21.17 -2.63 -28.84
CA PRO A 293 -21.72 -3.72 -29.65
C PRO A 293 -22.51 -4.69 -28.78
#